data_AF-A0A4Q0SVI5-F1
#
_entry.id   AF-A0A4Q0SVI5-F1
#
_cell.length_a   1.000
_cell.length_b   1.000
_cell.length_c   1.000
_cell.angle_alpha   90.00
_cell.angle_beta   90.00
_cell.angle_gamma   90.00
#
_symmetry.space_group_name_H-M   'P 1'
#
loop_
_entity.id
_entity.type
_entity.pdbx_description
1 polymer ?
#
loop_
_entity_poly.entity_id
_entity_poly.type
_entity_poly.pdbx_seq_one_letter_code
_entity_poly.pdbx_strand_id
1 'polypeptide(L)' 'MATNSAIANEAIERIGALCQIERDIRGKPAELRCEVRQARARP' A
#
# COMPACT_ATOMS: atom_id res chain seq x y z
N MET A 1 15.62 -16.19 -11.41
CA MET A 1 14.85 -15.34 -12.33
C MET A 1 13.45 -15.19 -11.75
N ALA A 2 12.97 -13.96 -11.57
CA ALA A 2 11.56 -13.74 -11.27
C ALA A 2 10.74 -14.36 -12.42
N THR A 3 9.74 -15.16 -12.09
CA THR A 3 8.74 -15.61 -13.06
C THR A 3 8.11 -14.35 -13.67
N ASN A 4 8.07 -14.23 -15.00
CA ASN A 4 7.40 -13.13 -15.74
C ASN A 4 5.85 -13.21 -15.59
N SER A 5 5.37 -13.51 -14.39
CA SER A 5 3.95 -13.59 -14.07
C SER A 5 3.41 -12.17 -13.94
N ALA A 6 2.48 -11.80 -14.83
CA ALA A 6 1.80 -10.52 -14.77
C ALA A 6 1.14 -10.28 -13.41
N ILE A 7 0.55 -11.33 -12.82
CA ILE A 7 -0.08 -11.28 -11.49
C ILE A 7 0.96 -11.02 -10.39
N ALA A 8 2.16 -11.57 -10.52
CA ALA A 8 3.22 -11.32 -9.54
C ALA A 8 3.70 -9.87 -9.59
N ASN A 9 3.82 -9.28 -10.79
CA ASN A 9 4.20 -7.88 -10.94
C ASN A 9 3.12 -6.94 -10.38
N GLU A 10 1.86 -7.18 -10.70
CA GLU A 10 0.73 -6.41 -10.15
C GLU A 10 0.69 -6.48 -8.62
N ALA A 11 0.93 -7.67 -8.05
CA ALA A 11 1.00 -7.82 -6.60
C ALA A 11 2.15 -7.01 -5.99
N ILE A 12 3.34 -7.02 -6.60
CA ILE A 12 4.49 -6.23 -6.13
C ILE A 12 4.19 -4.73 -6.18
N GLU A 13 3.60 -4.25 -7.27
CA GLU A 13 3.22 -2.83 -7.42
C GLU A 13 2.22 -2.41 -6.36
N ARG A 14 1.17 -3.21 -6.13
CA ARG A 14 0.15 -2.95 -5.12
C ARG A 14 0.73 -2.95 -3.71
N ILE A 15 1.62 -3.89 -3.39
CA ILE A 15 2.35 -3.91 -2.10
C ILE A 15 3.19 -2.64 -1.96
N GLY A 16 3.90 -2.24 -3.01
CA GLY A 16 4.69 -1.01 -3.04
C GLY A 16 3.86 0.24 -2.72
N ALA A 17 2.68 0.36 -3.33
CA ALA A 17 1.75 1.45 -3.08
C ALA A 17 1.27 1.48 -1.62
N LEU A 18 0.90 0.32 -1.05
CA LEU A 18 0.51 0.21 0.36
C LEU A 18 1.63 0.61 1.31
N CYS A 19 2.87 0.19 1.03
CA CYS A 19 4.03 0.59 1.84
C CYS A 19 4.30 2.10 1.80
N GLN A 20 4.03 2.78 0.68
CA GLN A 20 4.12 4.25 0.64
C GLN A 20 3.05 4.90 1.52
N ILE A 21 1.81 4.42 1.46
CA ILE A 21 0.72 4.93 2.33
C ILE A 21 1.11 4.80 3.80
N GLU A 22 1.66 3.66 4.22
CA GLU A 22 2.09 3.46 5.61
C GLU A 22 3.26 4.37 6.02
N ARG A 23 4.20 4.64 5.11
CA ARG A 23 5.26 5.63 5.33
C ARG A 23 4.68 7.04 5.55
N ASP A 24 3.72 7.46 4.73
CA ASP A 24 3.12 8.79 4.79
C ASP A 24 2.36 9.05 6.10
N ILE A 25 1.81 8.01 6.72
CA ILE A 25 0.94 8.13 7.90
C ILE A 25 1.62 7.74 9.21
N ARG A 26 2.89 7.31 9.16
CA ARG A 26 3.66 6.98 10.35
C ARG A 26 3.78 8.20 11.27
N GLY A 27 3.57 8.00 12.57
CA GLY A 27 3.64 9.07 13.58
C GLY A 27 2.40 9.95 13.67
N LYS A 28 1.42 9.82 12.76
CA LYS A 28 0.14 10.54 12.83
C LYS A 28 -0.81 9.92 13.86
N PRO A 29 -1.83 10.64 14.36
CA PRO A 29 -2.86 10.07 15.24
C PRO A 29 -3.56 8.85 14.63
N ALA A 30 -4.03 7.94 15.48
CA ALA A 30 -4.62 6.67 15.04
C ALA A 30 -5.83 6.85 14.11
N GLU A 31 -6.67 7.83 14.41
CA GLU A 31 -7.84 8.18 13.60
C GLU A 31 -7.44 8.60 12.18
N LEU A 32 -6.50 9.54 12.05
CA LEU A 32 -5.99 9.97 10.75
C LEU A 32 -5.32 8.82 9.97
N ARG A 33 -4.61 7.91 10.64
CA ARG A 33 -4.07 6.71 9.98
C ARG A 33 -5.19 5.80 9.45
N CYS A 34 -6.28 5.65 10.20
CA CYS A 34 -7.43 4.85 9.81
C CYS A 34 -8.14 5.45 8.59
N GLU A 35 -8.46 6.74 8.64
CA GLU A 35 -9.10 7.48 7.55
C GLU A 35 -8.30 7.36 6.25
N VAL A 36 -6.97 7.57 6.33
CA VAL A 36 -6.10 7.50 5.16
C VAL A 36 -6.08 6.09 4.54
N ARG A 37 -6.04 5.03 5.35
CA ARG A 37 -6.12 3.65 4.81
C ARG A 37 -7.44 3.42 4.09
N GLN A 38 -8.56 3.83 4.68
CA GLN A 38 -9.87 3.64 4.05
C GLN A 38 -10.02 4.44 2.76
N ALA A 39 -9.41 5.62 2.69
CA ALA A 39 -9.42 6.46 1.49
C ALA A 39 -8.49 5.94 0.38
N ARG A 40 -7.29 5.43 0.72
CA ARG A 40 -6.20 5.20 -0.24
C ARG A 40 -5.82 3.74 -0.47
N ALA A 41 -6.09 2.82 0.46
CA ALA A 41 -5.67 1.42 0.35
C ALA A 41 -6.68 0.53 -0.41
N ARG A 42 -7.54 1.13 -1.25
CA ARG A 42 -8.59 0.43 -2.00
C ARG A 42 -8.01 -0.63 -2.96
N PRO A 43 -8.81 -1.63 -3.36
CA PRO A 43 -8.37 -2.67 -4.27
C PRO A 43 -7.90 -2.20 -5.63
#